data_AF-A0A1G5FER9-F1
#
_entry.id   AF-A0A1G5FER9-F1
#
_cell.length_a   1.000
_cell.length_b   1.000
_cell.length_c   1.000
_cell.angle_alpha   90.00
_cell.angle_beta   90.00
_cell.angle_gamma   90.00
#
_symmetry.space_group_name_H-M   'P 1'
#
loop_
_entity.id
_entity.type
_entity.pdbx_description
1 polymer ?
#
loop_
_entity_poly.entity_id
_entity_poly.type
_entity_poly.pdbx_seq_one_letter_code
_entity_poly.pdbx_strand_id
1 'polypeptide(L)'
;MTQQQLADRVGIKFQQIQKYETGMNRVSASRLWDIARAVDVPVSFFFEGLQEGAPAEAVEGDIFADKEALQLVRSYYAMPPAQRRQIFELARVLSDAA
;
A
#
# COMPACT_ATOMS: atom_id res chain seq x y z
N MET A 1 16.47 -1.13 10.07
CA MET A 1 16.79 -2.21 9.10
C MET A 1 16.54 -1.68 7.70
N THR A 2 17.48 -1.85 6.77
CA THR A 2 17.26 -1.50 5.36
C THR A 2 16.56 -2.65 4.62
N GLN A 3 15.94 -2.34 3.48
CA GLN A 3 15.36 -3.35 2.57
C GLN A 3 16.37 -4.43 2.16
N GLN A 4 17.65 -4.06 1.97
CA GLN A 4 18.70 -5.02 1.60
C GLN A 4 19.01 -5.96 2.77
N GLN A 5 19.16 -5.42 3.98
CA GLN A 5 19.35 -6.22 5.19
C GLN A 5 18.17 -7.17 5.44
N LEU A 6 16.93 -6.72 5.20
CA LEU A 6 15.75 -7.58 5.32
C LEU A 6 15.76 -8.71 4.28
N ALA A 7 16.10 -8.38 3.04
CA ALA A 7 16.18 -9.35 1.96
C ALA A 7 17.22 -10.44 2.25
N ASP A 8 18.39 -10.05 2.74
CA ASP A 8 19.47 -10.96 3.14
C ASP A 8 19.02 -11.88 4.29
N ARG A 9 18.31 -11.33 5.29
CA ARG A 9 17.81 -12.08 6.45
C ARG A 9 16.70 -13.07 6.10
N VAL A 10 15.90 -12.76 5.08
CA VAL A 10 14.80 -13.61 4.58
C VAL A 10 15.29 -14.56 3.47
N GLY A 11 16.49 -14.34 2.91
CA GLY A 11 17.07 -15.15 1.85
C GLY A 11 16.45 -14.91 0.48
N ILE A 12 16.08 -13.66 0.17
CA ILE A 12 15.52 -13.27 -1.14
C ILE A 12 16.26 -12.06 -1.72
N LYS A 13 16.04 -11.76 -3.00
CA LYS A 13 16.62 -10.56 -3.63
C LYS A 13 15.96 -9.30 -3.07
N PHE A 14 16.76 -8.25 -2.86
CA PHE A 14 16.29 -6.91 -2.47
C PHE A 14 15.11 -6.39 -3.32
N GLN A 15 15.18 -6.57 -4.64
CA GLN A 15 14.10 -6.18 -5.55
C GLN A 15 12.76 -6.86 -5.23
N GLN A 16 12.78 -8.07 -4.65
CA GLN A 16 11.56 -8.76 -4.25
C GLN A 16 10.93 -8.12 -3.01
N ILE A 17 11.73 -7.65 -2.05
CA ILE A 17 11.23 -6.85 -0.91
C ILE A 17 10.57 -5.56 -1.44
N GLN A 18 11.21 -4.87 -2.39
CA GLN A 18 10.58 -3.68 -3.01
C GLN A 18 9.24 -4.01 -3.68
N LYS A 19 9.15 -5.14 -4.37
CA LYS A 19 7.89 -5.59 -5.01
C LYS A 19 6.81 -5.94 -3.99
N TYR A 20 7.18 -6.42 -2.81
CA TYR A 20 6.23 -6.66 -1.72
C TYR A 20 5.76 -5.34 -1.10
N GLU A 21 6.68 -4.41 -0.83
CA GLU A 21 6.32 -3.10 -0.25
C GLU A 21 5.46 -2.24 -1.19
N THR A 22 5.67 -2.35 -2.50
CA THR A 22 4.88 -1.62 -3.51
C THR A 22 3.59 -2.34 -3.91
N GLY A 23 3.31 -3.53 -3.35
CA GLY A 23 2.12 -4.32 -3.68
C GLY A 23 2.14 -4.97 -5.07
N MET A 24 3.20 -4.79 -5.85
CA MET A 24 3.35 -5.37 -7.19
C MET A 24 3.32 -6.91 -7.15
N ASN A 25 3.84 -7.49 -6.07
CA ASN A 25 3.77 -8.92 -5.81
C ASN A 25 3.06 -9.20 -4.48
N ARG A 26 2.18 -10.22 -4.48
CA ARG A 26 1.63 -10.77 -3.24
C ARG A 26 2.70 -11.54 -2.46
N VAL A 27 2.59 -11.49 -1.13
CA VAL A 27 3.46 -12.22 -0.21
C VAL A 27 2.79 -13.54 0.14
N SER A 28 3.49 -14.67 -0.01
CA SER A 28 2.98 -15.95 0.46
C SER A 28 3.02 -16.03 1.99
N ALA A 29 2.15 -16.84 2.60
CA ALA A 29 2.11 -17.00 4.06
C ALA A 29 3.48 -17.39 4.67
N SER A 30 4.21 -18.30 4.00
CA SER A 30 5.56 -18.69 4.41
C SER A 30 6.53 -17.49 4.39
N ARG A 31 6.49 -16.65 3.35
CA ARG A 31 7.34 -15.46 3.27
C ARG A 31 6.96 -14.41 4.31
N LEU A 32 5.67 -14.22 4.55
CA LEU A 32 5.20 -13.30 5.59
C LEU A 32 5.69 -13.73 6.97
N TRP A 33 5.67 -15.03 7.26
CA TRP A 33 6.23 -15.59 8.49
C TRP A 33 7.73 -15.33 8.63
N ASP A 34 8.52 -15.54 7.57
CA ASP A 34 9.96 -15.27 7.59
C ASP A 34 10.28 -13.79 7.79
N ILE A 35 9.49 -12.90 7.16
CA ILE A 35 9.59 -11.46 7.33
C ILE A 35 9.28 -11.06 8.77
N ALA A 36 8.19 -11.59 9.36
CA ALA A 36 7.80 -11.33 10.75
C ALA A 36 8.92 -11.69 11.73
N ARG A 37 9.56 -12.85 11.54
CA ARG A 37 10.73 -13.26 12.32
C ARG A 37 11.95 -12.35 12.10
N ALA A 38 12.15 -11.87 10.88
CA ALA A 38 13.27 -11.00 10.55
C ALA A 38 13.16 -9.62 11.21
N VAL A 39 11.93 -9.09 11.36
CA VAL A 39 11.63 -7.79 11.99
C VAL A 39 11.23 -7.90 13.47
N ASP A 40 11.24 -9.11 14.03
CA ASP A 40 10.95 -9.41 15.44
C ASP A 40 9.55 -9.00 15.92
N VAL A 41 8.54 -9.32 15.12
CA VAL A 41 7.12 -9.11 15.48
C VAL A 41 6.31 -10.40 15.26
N PRO A 42 5.20 -10.62 15.99
CA PRO A 42 4.26 -11.69 15.68
C PRO A 42 3.71 -11.53 14.25
N VAL A 43 3.44 -12.63 13.54
CA VAL A 43 2.88 -12.55 12.18
C VAL A 43 1.52 -11.84 12.12
N SER A 44 0.76 -11.87 13.23
CA SER A 44 -0.51 -11.17 13.38
C SER A 44 -0.39 -9.65 13.26
N PHE A 45 0.78 -9.08 13.55
CA PHE A 45 1.04 -7.65 13.42
C PHE A 45 0.70 -7.10 12.02
N PHE A 46 0.97 -7.87 10.97
CA PHE A 46 0.71 -7.47 9.58
C PHE A 46 -0.79 -7.42 9.22
N PHE A 47 -1.65 -7.94 10.09
CA PHE A 47 -3.10 -7.95 9.91
C PHE A 47 -3.81 -7.05 10.94
N GLU A 48 -3.08 -6.37 11.84
CA GLU A 48 -3.67 -5.42 12.77
C GLU A 48 -4.37 -4.29 12.01
N GLY A 49 -5.61 -3.99 12.41
CA GLY A 49 -6.44 -2.98 11.75
C GLY A 49 -7.21 -3.47 10.52
N LEU A 50 -7.00 -4.72 10.07
CA LEU A 50 -7.93 -5.36 9.14
C LEU A 50 -9.16 -5.84 9.93
N GLN A 51 -10.35 -5.35 9.57
CA GLN A 51 -11.60 -5.83 10.18
C GLN A 51 -11.85 -7.28 9.74
N GLU A 52 -11.89 -8.20 10.70
CA GLU A 52 -12.40 -9.55 10.47
C GLU A 52 -13.89 -9.46 10.12
N GLY A 53 -14.24 -9.77 8.88
CA GLY A 53 -15.64 -9.83 8.44
C GLY A 53 -16.24 -8.53 7.94
N ALA A 54 -15.45 -7.46 7.74
CA ALA A 54 -15.85 -6.49 6.73
C ALA A 54 -15.93 -7.27 5.40
N PRO A 55 -17.03 -7.17 4.62
CA PRO A 55 -16.92 -7.50 3.21
C PRO A 55 -15.68 -6.76 2.73
N ALA A 56 -14.91 -7.34 1.81
CA ALA A 56 -14.22 -6.46 0.90
C ALA A 56 -15.35 -5.62 0.30
N GLU A 57 -15.62 -4.44 0.87
CA GLU A 57 -15.93 -3.29 0.05
C GLU A 57 -14.75 -3.30 -0.89
N ALA A 58 -14.96 -3.98 -2.03
CA ALA A 58 -14.18 -3.77 -3.21
C ALA A 58 -14.28 -2.26 -3.33
N VAL A 59 -13.24 -1.59 -2.84
CA VAL A 59 -12.91 -0.25 -3.29
C VAL A 59 -13.05 -0.40 -4.79
N GLU A 60 -14.10 0.19 -5.35
CA GLU A 60 -14.52 -0.07 -6.71
C GLU A 60 -13.32 0.22 -7.60
N GLY A 61 -12.66 -0.84 -8.08
CA GLY A 61 -11.34 -0.75 -8.69
C GLY A 61 -10.19 -0.84 -7.68
N ASP A 62 -9.26 -1.75 -7.96
CA ASP A 62 -7.95 -1.76 -7.31
C ASP A 62 -7.26 -0.42 -7.62
N ILE A 63 -7.35 0.55 -6.70
CA ILE A 63 -6.72 1.88 -6.79
C ILE A 63 -5.23 1.76 -7.12
N PHE A 64 -4.58 0.66 -6.72
CA PHE A 64 -3.18 0.38 -7.00
C PHE A 64 -2.95 -0.30 -8.37
N ALA A 65 -3.97 -0.89 -8.98
CA ALA A 65 -3.93 -1.33 -10.39
C ALA A 65 -4.28 -0.20 -11.36
N ASP A 66 -5.03 0.80 -10.91
CA ASP A 66 -5.39 1.97 -11.71
C ASP A 66 -4.23 2.96 -11.77
N LYS A 67 -3.53 2.97 -12.92
CA LYS A 67 -2.42 3.87 -13.18
C LYS A 67 -2.82 5.34 -13.12
N GLU A 68 -4.04 5.67 -13.51
CA GLU A 68 -4.56 7.04 -13.49
C GLU A 68 -4.80 7.49 -12.04
N ALA A 69 -5.41 6.64 -11.22
CA ALA A 69 -5.59 6.92 -9.80
C ALA A 69 -4.25 7.11 -9.07
N LEU A 70 -3.27 6.25 -9.32
CA LEU A 70 -1.93 6.39 -8.75
C LEU A 70 -1.21 7.68 -9.21
N GLN A 71 -1.37 8.06 -10.47
CA GLN A 71 -0.80 9.30 -10.99
C GLN A 71 -1.46 10.53 -10.36
N LEU A 72 -2.76 10.49 -10.11
CA LEU A 72 -3.49 11.54 -9.39
C LEU A 72 -2.98 11.68 -7.95
N VAL A 73 -2.84 10.57 -7.22
CA VAL A 73 -2.33 10.57 -5.83
C VAL A 73 -0.90 11.15 -5.77
N ARG A 74 -0.02 10.74 -6.68
CA ARG A 74 1.36 11.28 -6.75
C ARG A 74 1.35 12.79 -7.04
N SER A 75 0.50 13.21 -7.97
CA SER A 75 0.38 14.63 -8.36
C SER A 75 -0.17 15.46 -7.20
N TYR A 76 -1.15 14.93 -6.46
CA TYR A 76 -1.73 15.57 -5.28
C TYR A 76 -0.69 15.87 -4.20
N TYR A 77 0.18 14.90 -3.88
CA TYR A 77 1.24 15.12 -2.89
C TYR A 77 2.36 16.04 -3.38
N ALA A 78 2.58 16.17 -4.69
CA ALA A 78 3.56 17.10 -5.27
C ALA A 78 3.09 18.58 -5.24
N MET A 79 1.79 18.83 -5.07
CA MET A 79 1.24 20.19 -5.03
C MET A 79 1.48 20.89 -3.67
N PRO A 80 1.58 22.22 -3.64
CA PRO A 80 1.58 22.97 -2.39
C PRO A 80 0.22 22.89 -1.66
N PRO A 81 0.18 23.12 -0.33
CA PRO A 81 -1.00 22.85 0.49
C PRO A 81 -2.27 23.61 0.06
N ALA A 82 -2.14 24.83 -0.47
CA ALA A 82 -3.27 25.64 -0.92
C ALA A 82 -3.99 25.02 -2.12
N GLN A 83 -3.23 24.46 -3.07
CA GLN A 83 -3.74 23.85 -4.29
C GLN A 83 -4.39 22.49 -4.01
N ARG A 84 -3.87 21.72 -3.04
CA ARG A 84 -4.49 20.45 -2.61
C ARG A 84 -5.93 20.62 -2.18
N ARG A 85 -6.21 21.67 -1.41
CA ARG A 85 -7.57 21.98 -0.95
C ARG A 85 -8.52 22.27 -2.11
N GLN A 86 -8.06 23.01 -3.11
CA GLN A 86 -8.87 23.31 -4.30
C GLN A 86 -9.20 22.05 -5.11
N ILE A 87 -8.22 21.16 -5.30
CA ILE A 87 -8.42 19.87 -6.00
C ILE A 87 -9.38 18.97 -5.21
N PHE A 88 -9.26 18.95 -3.88
CA PHE A 88 -10.15 18.18 -3.02
C PHE A 88 -11.60 18.67 -3.12
N GLU A 89 -11.84 19.97 -3.05
CA GLU A 89 -13.18 20.55 -3.20
C GLU A 89 -13.77 20.26 -4.60
N LEU A 90 -12.95 20.35 -5.65
CA LEU A 90 -13.38 20.01 -7.01
C LEU A 90 -13.79 18.54 -7.12
N ALA A 91 -12.97 17.62 -6.61
CA ALA A 91 -13.26 16.19 -6.63
C ALA A 91 -14.56 15.87 -5.87
N ARG A 92 -14.77 16.53 -4.72
CA ARG A 92 -15.99 16.39 -3.93
C ARG A 92 -17.24 16.88 -4.67
N VAL A 93 -17.17 18.05 -5.32
CA VAL A 93 -18.29 18.57 -6.11
C VAL A 93 -18.65 17.63 -7.26
N LEU A 94 -17.65 17.06 -7.92
CA LEU A 94 -17.85 16.11 -9.02
C LEU A 94 -18.43 14.78 -8.55
N SER A 95 -18.06 14.30 -7.35
CA SER A 95 -18.62 13.07 -6.79
C SER A 95 -20.06 13.22 -6.31
N ASP A 96 -20.41 14.39 -5.76
CA ASP A 96 -21.78 14.67 -5.29
C ASP A 96 -22.77 14.90 -6.46
N ALA A 97 -22.25 15.17 -7.67
CA ALA A 97 -23.04 15.40 -8.88
C ALA A 97 -23.26 14.14 -9.75
N ALA A 98 -22.63 13.02 -9.40
CA ALA A 98 -22.73 11.72 -10.08
C ALA A 98 -23.78 10.83 -9.40
#